data_AF-A0A1Y1Y8W3-F1
#
_entry.id   AF-A0A1Y1Y8W3-F1
#
_cell.length_a   1.000
_cell.length_b   1.000
_cell.length_c   1.000
_cell.angle_alpha   90.00
_cell.angle_beta   90.00
_cell.angle_gamma   90.00
#
_symmetry.space_group_name_H-M   'P 1'
#
loop_
_entity.id
_entity.type
_entity.pdbx_description
1 polymer ?
#
loop_
_entity_poly.entity_id
_entity_poly.type
_entity_poly.pdbx_seq_one_letter_code
_entity_poly.pdbx_strand_id
1 'polypeptide(L)'
;MGTAFITFKSQRAAQLCAQSITSPNPHQCITKLAPEPRDILWENHSRSNKNKFIRQVIVNASIWALTILWLFPSTYFLSLASYEKLSEKVPYLVNLSKSAPWVISLIKTVLPSILTSTFMVAMPNIFLGISYQQCYVSYSELEIATINRYYRFVIFNVLFVFLLGPAFIDIIIGVIQAPTHITSVLAVNLPKGAAFFINYVILQTSSHGLEILQIGVPLFYTYLFGNRFVVKTPRDLQNSQKPYPFPYYYYLPTHILILVICITYSMINPLILVFGVIYYGIAIVVYRYQFAYAYIKQYETNGQYWRYMFRYVSDGLIIFQLAMIGLLALKDAVTASLALLPLLVGTVYFKIYHRQTFRALMKYVPLESLKDHTSSPDVIS
;
A
#
# COMPACT_ATOMS: atom_id res chain seq x y z
N MET A 1 -28.11 -0.40 20.59
CA MET A 1 -28.29 -1.32 19.45
C MET A 1 -29.12 -0.61 18.39
N GLY A 2 -28.77 -0.73 17.12
CA GLY A 2 -29.45 0.01 16.04
C GLY A 2 -28.98 -0.39 14.64
N THR A 3 -28.59 -1.66 14.45
CA THR A 3 -28.15 -2.21 13.16
C THR A 3 -28.90 -3.51 12.92
N ALA A 4 -29.49 -3.67 11.74
CA ALA A 4 -30.18 -4.88 11.33
C ALA A 4 -29.81 -5.21 9.88
N PHE A 5 -29.89 -6.49 9.53
CA PHE A 5 -29.80 -6.94 8.15
C PHE A 5 -31.22 -7.03 7.58
N ILE A 6 -31.42 -6.42 6.42
CA ILE A 6 -32.71 -6.41 5.74
C ILE A 6 -32.53 -7.18 4.43
N THR A 7 -33.36 -8.20 4.24
CA THR A 7 -33.38 -9.02 3.03
C THR A 7 -34.59 -8.65 2.19
N PHE A 8 -34.43 -8.67 0.87
CA PHE A 8 -35.48 -8.36 -0.10
C PHE A 8 -35.70 -9.57 -1.01
N LYS A 9 -36.92 -9.72 -1.55
CA LYS A 9 -37.24 -10.79 -2.51
C LYS A 9 -36.52 -10.62 -3.86
N SER A 10 -36.28 -9.38 -4.29
CA SER A 10 -35.56 -9.07 -5.53
C SER A 10 -34.26 -8.32 -5.25
N GLN A 11 -33.22 -8.66 -6.00
CA GLN A 11 -31.92 -7.98 -5.95
C GLN A 11 -32.02 -6.50 -6.35
N ARG A 12 -32.94 -6.16 -7.27
CA ARG A 12 -33.20 -4.77 -7.67
C ARG A 12 -33.68 -3.93 -6.49
N ALA A 13 -34.62 -4.45 -5.70
CA ALA A 13 -35.13 -3.77 -4.51
C ALA A 13 -34.04 -3.55 -3.46
N ALA A 14 -33.15 -4.53 -3.25
CA ALA A 14 -32.03 -4.40 -2.33
C ALA A 14 -31.04 -3.30 -2.76
N GLN A 15 -30.71 -3.24 -4.07
CA GLN A 15 -29.82 -2.20 -4.61
C GLN A 15 -30.44 -0.81 -4.50
N LEU A 16 -31.74 -0.67 -4.81
CA LEU A 16 -32.48 0.59 -4.67
C LEU A 16 -32.47 1.07 -3.21
N CYS A 17 -32.76 0.18 -2.26
CA CYS A 17 -32.75 0.51 -0.83
C CYS A 17 -31.37 0.99 -0.37
N ALA A 18 -30.29 0.32 -0.80
CA ALA A 18 -28.91 0.67 -0.43
C ALA A 18 -28.40 1.98 -1.06
N GLN A 19 -29.08 2.50 -2.07
CA GLN A 19 -28.74 3.76 -2.74
C GLN A 19 -29.68 4.92 -2.34
N SER A 20 -30.87 4.61 -1.83
CA SER A 20 -31.86 5.60 -1.39
C SER A 20 -31.51 6.29 -0.07
N ILE A 21 -31.95 7.53 0.09
CA ILE A 21 -31.93 8.24 1.37
C ILE A 21 -33.20 7.87 2.14
N THR A 22 -33.07 7.22 3.29
CA THR A 22 -34.21 6.63 4.01
C THR A 22 -34.83 7.53 5.09
N SER A 23 -34.07 8.47 5.66
CA SER A 23 -34.55 9.34 6.75
C SER A 23 -34.17 10.81 6.50
N PRO A 24 -35.00 11.78 6.92
CA PRO A 24 -34.65 13.20 6.85
C PRO A 24 -33.52 13.59 7.82
N ASN A 25 -33.35 12.84 8.92
CA ASN A 25 -32.32 13.13 9.92
C ASN A 25 -30.97 12.51 9.53
N PRO A 26 -29.88 13.28 9.57
CA PRO A 26 -28.55 12.73 9.35
C PRO A 26 -28.21 11.72 10.45
N HIS A 27 -27.51 10.65 10.07
CA HIS A 27 -27.10 9.53 10.95
C HIS A 27 -28.20 8.57 11.41
N GLN A 28 -29.43 8.68 10.91
CA GLN A 28 -30.51 7.72 11.13
C GLN A 28 -30.75 6.87 9.88
N CYS A 29 -31.11 5.60 10.09
CA CYS A 29 -31.45 4.66 9.01
C CYS A 29 -30.45 4.65 7.84
N ILE A 30 -29.15 4.64 8.15
CA ILE A 30 -28.10 4.61 7.13
C ILE A 30 -28.09 3.22 6.47
N THR A 31 -28.48 3.16 5.20
CA THR A 31 -28.44 1.93 4.41
C THR A 31 -27.09 1.79 3.70
N LYS A 32 -26.57 0.56 3.66
CA LYS A 32 -25.39 0.16 2.91
C LYS A 32 -25.61 -1.26 2.41
N LEU A 33 -24.95 -1.63 1.31
CA LEU A 33 -24.91 -3.02 0.89
C LEU A 33 -24.26 -3.86 1.98
N ALA A 34 -24.94 -4.94 2.36
CA ALA A 34 -24.39 -5.89 3.31
C ALA A 34 -23.21 -6.63 2.67
N PRO A 35 -22.08 -6.77 3.37
CA PRO A 35 -20.98 -7.62 2.92
C PRO A 35 -21.38 -9.10 3.01
N GLU A 36 -20.61 -9.97 2.35
CA GLU A 36 -20.80 -11.42 2.43
C GLU A 36 -20.74 -11.90 3.88
N PRO A 37 -21.52 -12.93 4.30
CA PRO A 37 -21.49 -13.45 5.67
C PRO A 37 -20.11 -13.79 6.23
N ARG A 38 -19.17 -14.24 5.38
CA ARG A 38 -17.78 -14.56 5.75
C ARG A 38 -16.89 -13.33 5.97
N ASP A 39 -17.29 -12.20 5.39
CA ASP A 39 -16.58 -10.92 5.45
C ASP A 39 -17.02 -10.07 6.67
N ILE A 40 -18.10 -10.46 7.36
CA ILE A 40 -18.64 -9.69 8.48
C ILE A 40 -17.78 -9.81 9.74
N LEU A 41 -17.44 -8.66 10.34
CA LEU A 41 -16.82 -8.55 11.66
C LEU A 41 -17.88 -8.43 12.75
N TRP A 42 -18.40 -9.57 13.21
CA TRP A 42 -19.51 -9.65 14.16
C TRP A 42 -19.28 -8.89 15.48
N GLU A 43 -18.04 -8.88 15.98
CA GLU A 43 -17.66 -8.21 17.23
C GLU A 43 -17.92 -6.68 17.21
N ASN A 44 -17.95 -6.07 16.02
CA ASN A 44 -18.00 -4.62 15.85
C ASN A 44 -19.42 -4.06 15.63
N HIS A 45 -20.41 -4.92 15.42
CA HIS A 45 -21.77 -4.52 15.06
C HIS A 45 -22.54 -3.83 16.18
N SER A 46 -22.33 -4.23 17.44
CA SER A 46 -23.08 -3.72 18.60
C SER A 46 -22.64 -2.34 19.10
N ARG A 47 -21.54 -1.78 18.55
CA ARG A 47 -20.91 -0.55 19.05
C ARG A 47 -21.66 0.73 18.62
N SER A 48 -21.84 1.66 19.56
CA SER A 48 -22.44 2.98 19.32
C SER A 48 -21.63 3.84 18.35
N ASN A 49 -22.31 4.66 17.54
CA ASN A 49 -21.68 5.56 16.57
C ASN A 49 -20.74 6.59 17.23
N LYS A 50 -21.08 7.10 18.42
CA LYS A 50 -20.19 8.02 19.17
C LYS A 50 -18.86 7.36 19.52
N ASN A 51 -18.91 6.11 19.99
CA ASN A 51 -17.71 5.34 20.32
C ASN A 51 -16.88 5.02 19.08
N LYS A 52 -17.53 4.72 17.95
CA LYS A 52 -16.84 4.53 16.65
C LYS A 52 -16.11 5.80 16.23
N PHE A 53 -16.75 6.97 16.36
CA PHE A 53 -16.13 8.25 16.03
C PHE A 53 -14.89 8.55 16.89
N ILE A 54 -14.99 8.40 18.22
CA ILE A 54 -13.84 8.62 19.13
C ILE A 54 -12.68 7.67 18.78
N ARG A 55 -12.96 6.38 18.56
CA ARG A 55 -11.95 5.40 18.14
C ARG A 55 -11.32 5.74 16.80
N GLN A 56 -12.11 6.23 15.85
CA GLN A 56 -11.59 6.67 14.55
C GLN A 56 -10.63 7.84 14.71
N VAL A 57 -10.95 8.82 15.56
CA VAL A 57 -10.07 9.97 15.86
C VAL A 57 -8.78 9.50 16.51
N ILE A 58 -8.87 8.68 17.58
CA ILE A 58 -7.69 8.15 18.29
C ILE A 58 -6.78 7.38 17.33
N VAL A 59 -7.32 6.43 16.58
CA VAL A 59 -6.51 5.61 15.67
C VAL A 59 -5.93 6.45 14.52
N ASN A 60 -6.66 7.41 13.97
CA ASN A 60 -6.10 8.31 12.96
C ASN A 60 -4.94 9.14 13.54
N ALA A 61 -5.07 9.65 14.77
CA ALA A 61 -4.00 10.35 15.48
C ALA A 61 -2.79 9.42 15.74
N SER A 62 -3.02 8.18 16.17
CA SER A 62 -1.96 7.18 16.36
C SER A 62 -1.23 6.85 15.06
N ILE A 63 -1.93 6.76 13.93
CA ILE A 63 -1.31 6.51 12.62
C ILE A 63 -0.46 7.71 12.18
N TRP A 64 -0.94 8.93 12.38
CA TRP A 64 -0.14 10.13 12.11
C TRP A 64 1.09 10.19 13.01
N ALA A 65 0.93 9.94 14.30
CA ALA A 65 2.03 9.86 15.25
C ALA A 65 3.04 8.78 14.86
N LEU A 66 2.58 7.58 14.46
CA LEU A 66 3.45 6.51 13.97
C LEU A 66 4.20 6.92 12.70
N THR A 67 3.53 7.61 11.77
CA THR A 67 4.15 8.09 10.53
C THR A 67 5.27 9.08 10.79
N ILE A 68 5.10 9.98 11.76
CA ILE A 68 6.11 10.97 12.16
C ILE A 68 7.21 10.30 13.00
N LEU A 69 6.84 9.43 13.96
CA LEU A 69 7.80 8.73 14.80
C LEU A 69 8.72 7.82 13.99
N TRP A 70 8.24 7.31 12.86
CA TRP A 70 9.04 6.51 11.93
C TRP A 70 10.18 7.27 11.24
N LEU A 71 10.13 8.61 11.23
CA LEU A 71 11.23 9.44 10.75
C LEU A 71 12.52 9.17 11.54
N PHE A 72 12.43 9.04 12.86
CA PHE A 72 13.62 8.86 13.70
C PHE A 72 14.35 7.53 13.43
N PRO A 73 13.70 6.34 13.45
CA PRO A 73 14.37 5.10 13.10
C PRO A 73 14.93 5.12 11.67
N SER A 74 14.15 5.61 10.69
CA SER A 74 14.58 5.59 9.28
C SER A 74 15.85 6.41 9.05
N THR A 75 15.91 7.63 9.57
CA THR A 75 17.10 8.50 9.51
C THR A 75 18.27 7.91 10.31
N TYR A 76 18.01 7.30 11.46
CA TYR A 76 19.05 6.63 12.25
C TYR A 76 19.69 5.47 11.47
N PHE A 77 18.89 4.57 10.89
CA PHE A 77 19.38 3.46 10.08
C PHE A 77 20.12 3.93 8.82
N LEU A 78 19.62 4.97 8.16
CA LEU A 78 20.31 5.64 7.05
C LEU A 78 21.69 6.15 7.48
N SER A 79 21.78 6.80 8.63
CA SER A 79 23.04 7.32 9.16
C SER A 79 24.00 6.20 9.55
N LEU A 80 23.49 5.09 10.12
CA LEU A 80 24.28 3.92 10.49
C LEU A 80 24.82 3.18 9.26
N ALA A 81 24.03 3.14 8.19
CA ALA A 81 24.42 2.54 6.93
C ALA A 81 25.36 3.45 6.11
N SER A 82 25.61 4.69 6.55
CA SER A 82 26.68 5.53 5.99
C SER A 82 28.03 4.95 6.36
N TYR A 83 28.88 4.76 5.34
CA TYR A 83 30.21 4.20 5.52
C TYR A 83 31.09 4.97 6.49
N GLU A 84 30.99 6.29 6.51
CA GLU A 84 31.81 7.16 7.36
C GLU A 84 31.62 6.78 8.83
N LYS A 85 30.36 6.74 9.29
CA LYS A 85 30.03 6.34 10.66
C LYS A 85 30.31 4.87 10.96
N LEU A 86 30.18 4.00 9.95
CA LEU A 86 30.44 2.58 10.11
C LEU A 86 31.94 2.29 10.24
N SER A 87 32.79 3.04 9.51
CA SER A 87 34.25 2.93 9.56
C SER A 87 34.84 3.38 10.89
N GLU A 88 34.21 4.35 11.56
CA GLU A 88 34.58 4.80 12.91
C GLU A 88 34.27 3.73 13.98
N LYS A 89 33.13 3.03 13.85
CA LYS A 89 32.70 2.03 14.85
C LYS A 89 33.33 0.66 14.65
N VAL A 90 33.64 0.28 13.42
CA VAL A 90 34.20 -1.04 13.09
C VAL A 90 35.53 -0.86 12.34
N PRO A 91 36.67 -0.80 13.05
CA PRO A 91 37.97 -0.52 12.43
C PRO A 91 38.41 -1.60 11.43
N TYR A 92 37.87 -2.82 11.52
CA TYR A 92 38.09 -3.88 10.53
C TYR A 92 37.60 -3.50 9.12
N LEU A 93 36.59 -2.64 8.99
CA LEU A 93 36.11 -2.14 7.69
C LEU A 93 37.15 -1.28 6.98
N VAL A 94 38.02 -0.60 7.73
CA VAL A 94 39.11 0.20 7.16
C VAL A 94 40.16 -0.72 6.53
N ASN A 95 40.46 -1.85 7.17
CA ASN A 95 41.36 -2.86 6.61
C ASN A 95 40.74 -3.56 5.40
N LEU A 96 39.44 -3.92 5.47
CA LEU A 96 38.70 -4.47 4.35
C LEU A 96 38.63 -3.49 3.16
N SER A 97 38.66 -2.18 3.43
CA SER A 97 38.68 -1.14 2.38
C SER A 97 39.93 -1.16 1.54
N LYS A 98 41.06 -1.51 2.14
CA LYS A 98 42.33 -1.58 1.43
C LYS A 98 42.42 -2.86 0.62
N SER A 99 41.83 -3.96 1.10
CA SER A 99 41.88 -5.27 0.43
C SER A 99 40.82 -5.48 -0.64
N ALA A 100 39.60 -4.95 -0.47
CA ALA A 100 38.47 -5.23 -1.36
C ALA A 100 37.53 -4.00 -1.52
N PRO A 101 37.87 -3.03 -2.39
CA PRO A 101 37.08 -1.81 -2.57
C PRO A 101 35.66 -2.07 -3.10
N TRP A 102 35.46 -3.15 -3.86
CA TRP A 102 34.16 -3.55 -4.40
C TRP A 102 33.16 -3.95 -3.29
N VAL A 103 33.63 -4.64 -2.24
CA VAL A 103 32.79 -5.08 -1.11
C VAL A 103 32.21 -3.89 -0.37
N ILE A 104 33.02 -2.84 -0.19
CA ILE A 104 32.58 -1.63 0.50
C ILE A 104 31.56 -0.86 -0.33
N SER A 105 31.73 -0.80 -1.65
CA SER A 105 30.74 -0.20 -2.53
C SER A 105 29.38 -0.92 -2.42
N LEU A 106 29.40 -2.26 -2.34
CA LEU A 106 28.18 -3.06 -2.09
C LEU A 106 27.58 -2.79 -0.71
N ILE A 107 28.40 -2.73 0.35
CA ILE A 107 27.90 -2.43 1.70
C ILE A 107 27.23 -1.05 1.72
N LYS A 108 27.85 -0.02 1.12
CA LYS A 108 27.29 1.34 1.07
C LYS A 108 25.91 1.40 0.39
N THR A 109 25.68 0.58 -0.62
CA THR A 109 24.51 0.69 -1.50
C THR A 109 23.41 -0.31 -1.15
N VAL A 110 23.77 -1.52 -0.77
CA VAL A 110 22.83 -2.63 -0.49
C VAL A 110 22.39 -2.63 0.96
N LEU A 111 23.28 -2.31 1.92
CA LEU A 111 22.94 -2.37 3.35
C LEU A 111 21.77 -1.44 3.73
N PRO A 112 21.70 -0.16 3.30
CA PRO A 112 20.54 0.68 3.57
C PRO A 112 19.23 0.09 3.02
N SER A 113 19.30 -0.54 1.84
CA SER A 113 18.17 -1.18 1.17
C SER A 113 17.66 -2.38 1.95
N ILE A 114 18.56 -3.25 2.44
CA ILE A 114 18.21 -4.41 3.27
C ILE A 114 17.60 -4.00 4.60
N LEU A 115 18.21 -3.04 5.29
CA LEU A 115 17.73 -2.55 6.58
C LEU A 115 16.32 -1.95 6.44
N THR A 116 16.13 -1.10 5.43
CA THR A 116 14.83 -0.47 5.17
C THR A 116 13.78 -1.52 4.80
N SER A 117 14.11 -2.46 3.90
CA SER A 117 13.18 -3.51 3.49
C SER A 117 12.76 -4.38 4.67
N THR A 118 13.71 -4.85 5.48
CA THR A 118 13.44 -5.67 6.67
C THR A 118 12.51 -4.96 7.65
N PHE A 119 12.75 -3.67 7.89
CA PHE A 119 11.95 -2.90 8.83
C PHE A 119 10.54 -2.60 8.30
N MET A 120 10.38 -2.49 6.97
CA MET A 120 9.08 -2.35 6.31
C MET A 120 8.22 -3.61 6.37
N VAL A 121 8.81 -4.81 6.51
CA VAL A 121 8.03 -6.06 6.61
C VAL A 121 7.06 -6.04 7.80
N ALA A 122 7.46 -5.42 8.92
CA ALA A 122 6.63 -5.36 10.11
C ALA A 122 5.47 -4.34 10.00
N MET A 123 5.61 -3.31 9.18
CA MET A 123 4.69 -2.16 9.17
C MET A 123 3.25 -2.50 8.78
N PRO A 124 2.97 -3.26 7.71
CA PRO A 124 1.60 -3.61 7.34
C PRO A 124 0.82 -4.27 8.47
N ASN A 125 1.48 -5.15 9.25
CA ASN A 125 0.86 -5.85 10.38
C ASN A 125 0.53 -4.88 11.54
N ILE A 126 1.41 -3.91 11.83
CA ILE A 126 1.14 -2.88 12.83
C ILE A 126 -0.03 -2.00 12.39
N PHE A 127 -0.05 -1.56 11.13
CA PHE A 127 -1.15 -0.77 10.58
C PHE A 127 -2.48 -1.53 10.61
N LEU A 128 -2.46 -2.83 10.32
CA LEU A 128 -3.65 -3.69 10.42
C LEU A 128 -4.15 -3.78 11.87
N GLY A 129 -3.26 -4.05 12.83
CA GLY A 129 -3.60 -4.18 14.25
C GLY A 129 -4.16 -2.88 14.84
N ILE A 130 -3.56 -1.73 14.51
CA ILE A 130 -4.06 -0.41 14.91
C ILE A 130 -5.42 -0.12 14.24
N SER A 131 -5.56 -0.45 12.95
CA SER A 131 -6.81 -0.23 12.20
C SER A 131 -7.96 -1.11 12.67
N TYR A 132 -7.68 -2.30 13.20
CA TYR A 132 -8.67 -3.20 13.80
C TYR A 132 -9.46 -2.55 14.95
N GLN A 133 -8.80 -1.67 15.72
CA GLN A 133 -9.43 -0.99 16.85
C GLN A 133 -10.53 0.02 16.46
N GLN A 134 -10.64 0.39 15.19
CA GLN A 134 -11.65 1.34 14.68
C GLN A 134 -13.04 0.74 14.48
N CYS A 135 -13.21 -0.55 14.74
CA CYS A 135 -14.49 -1.25 14.65
C CYS A 135 -15.14 -1.16 13.26
N TYR A 136 -14.41 -1.52 12.21
CA TYR A 136 -14.97 -1.71 10.87
C TYR A 136 -16.02 -2.82 10.83
N VAL A 137 -16.96 -2.72 9.89
CA VAL A 137 -18.08 -3.65 9.76
C VAL A 137 -17.66 -4.95 9.07
N SER A 138 -16.71 -4.88 8.14
CA SER A 138 -16.20 -6.03 7.41
C SER A 138 -14.67 -6.10 7.38
N TYR A 139 -14.14 -7.30 7.12
CA TYR A 139 -12.71 -7.51 6.89
C TYR A 139 -12.24 -6.75 5.63
N SER A 140 -13.05 -6.74 4.57
CA SER A 140 -12.77 -6.00 3.33
C SER A 140 -12.62 -4.50 3.56
N GLU A 141 -13.53 -3.86 4.31
CA GLU A 141 -13.43 -2.43 4.62
C GLU A 141 -12.19 -2.12 5.47
N LEU A 142 -11.86 -3.01 6.42
CA LEU A 142 -10.68 -2.91 7.25
C LEU A 142 -9.38 -3.02 6.44
N GLU A 143 -9.28 -3.98 5.53
CA GLU A 143 -8.11 -4.13 4.67
C GLU A 143 -7.97 -2.96 3.71
N ILE A 144 -9.07 -2.51 3.09
CA ILE A 144 -9.06 -1.33 2.22
C ILE A 144 -8.58 -0.08 2.99
N ALA A 145 -9.05 0.13 4.22
CA ALA A 145 -8.60 1.24 5.04
C ALA A 145 -7.10 1.14 5.36
N THR A 146 -6.64 -0.07 5.69
CA THR A 146 -5.23 -0.36 5.98
C THR A 146 -4.35 -0.11 4.75
N ILE A 147 -4.76 -0.58 3.57
CA ILE A 147 -4.09 -0.31 2.28
C ILE A 147 -3.94 1.20 2.06
N ASN A 148 -5.02 1.98 2.24
CA ASN A 148 -4.99 3.43 2.05
C ASN A 148 -4.01 4.14 2.98
N ARG A 149 -3.89 3.66 4.22
CA ARG A 149 -2.98 4.24 5.22
C ARG A 149 -1.54 3.85 4.96
N TYR A 150 -1.32 2.56 4.73
CA TYR A 150 0.01 2.02 4.45
C TYR A 150 0.57 2.61 3.16
N TYR A 151 -0.24 2.75 2.10
CA TYR A 151 0.20 3.43 0.87
C TYR A 151 0.71 4.86 1.14
N ARG A 152 -0.03 5.68 1.90
CA ARG A 152 0.39 7.05 2.24
C ARG A 152 1.67 7.03 3.07
N PHE A 153 1.76 6.12 4.02
CA PHE A 153 2.94 5.94 4.87
C PHE A 153 4.18 5.57 4.04
N VAL A 154 4.04 4.60 3.13
CA VAL A 154 5.14 4.10 2.29
C VAL A 154 5.59 5.15 1.30
N ILE A 155 4.68 5.85 0.61
CA ILE A 155 5.06 6.96 -0.28
C ILE A 155 5.76 8.07 0.50
N PHE A 156 5.23 8.46 1.66
CA PHE A 156 5.86 9.51 2.47
C PHE A 156 7.25 9.08 2.97
N ASN A 157 7.36 7.93 3.63
CA ASN A 157 8.60 7.51 4.29
C ASN A 157 9.63 6.91 3.34
N VAL A 158 9.24 6.07 2.39
CA VAL A 158 10.20 5.41 1.49
C VAL A 158 10.59 6.33 0.33
N LEU A 159 9.65 7.09 -0.24
CA LEU A 159 9.99 7.95 -1.38
C LEU A 159 10.55 9.30 -0.92
N PHE A 160 9.91 10.00 0.03
CA PHE A 160 10.37 11.36 0.41
C PHE A 160 11.40 11.36 1.54
N VAL A 161 11.15 10.64 2.64
CA VAL A 161 12.06 10.69 3.81
C VAL A 161 13.39 10.03 3.50
N PHE A 162 13.38 8.85 2.87
CA PHE A 162 14.63 8.17 2.52
C PHE A 162 15.50 9.00 1.56
N LEU A 163 14.87 9.69 0.62
CA LEU A 163 15.53 10.51 -0.40
C LEU A 163 16.20 11.76 0.17
N LEU A 164 15.60 12.34 1.20
CA LEU A 164 16.09 13.54 1.87
C LEU A 164 17.03 13.21 3.05
N GLY A 165 17.01 11.96 3.51
CA GLY A 165 17.95 11.46 4.51
C GLY A 165 17.90 12.25 5.82
N PRO A 166 19.06 12.44 6.49
CA PRO A 166 19.14 13.23 7.72
C PRO A 166 18.73 14.71 7.54
N ALA A 167 18.89 15.27 6.34
CA ALA A 167 18.56 16.67 6.04
C ALA A 167 17.05 16.91 5.86
N PHE A 168 16.22 15.86 5.96
CA PHE A 168 14.76 15.96 5.79
C PHE A 168 14.12 16.99 6.71
N ILE A 169 14.54 17.04 7.97
CA ILE A 169 13.96 17.94 8.99
C ILE A 169 14.26 19.39 8.62
N ASP A 170 15.52 19.71 8.32
CA ASP A 170 15.95 21.06 7.94
C ASP A 170 15.26 21.53 6.65
N ILE A 171 15.12 20.62 5.69
CA ILE A 171 14.44 20.88 4.42
C ILE A 171 12.95 21.15 4.62
N ILE A 172 12.25 20.37 5.47
CA ILE A 172 10.83 20.63 5.76
C ILE A 172 10.65 21.97 6.46
N ILE A 173 11.51 22.31 7.43
CA ILE A 173 11.45 23.59 8.11
C ILE A 173 11.64 24.73 7.09
N GLY A 174 12.59 24.59 6.16
CA GLY A 174 12.78 25.54 5.07
C GLY A 174 11.58 25.65 4.11
N VAL A 175 10.93 24.53 3.77
CA VAL A 175 9.74 24.52 2.91
C VAL A 175 8.51 25.12 3.60
N ILE A 176 8.34 24.93 4.91
CA ILE A 176 7.26 25.56 5.69
C ILE A 176 7.41 27.09 5.67
N GLN A 177 8.64 27.58 5.74
CA GLN A 177 8.94 29.02 5.71
C GLN A 177 8.78 29.60 4.30
N ALA A 178 9.08 28.84 3.25
CA ALA A 178 8.94 29.26 1.85
C ALA A 178 8.51 28.08 0.94
N PRO A 179 7.21 27.92 0.63
CA PRO A 179 6.67 26.74 -0.06
C PRO A 179 7.11 26.61 -1.52
N THR A 180 7.63 27.68 -2.13
CA THR A 180 8.14 27.69 -3.50
C THR A 180 9.34 26.76 -3.69
N HIS A 181 10.07 26.42 -2.62
CA HIS A 181 11.28 25.61 -2.69
C HIS A 181 11.05 24.09 -2.76
N ILE A 182 9.81 23.60 -2.66
CA ILE A 182 9.55 22.15 -2.65
C ILE A 182 9.99 21.48 -3.94
N THR A 183 9.80 22.14 -5.09
CA THR A 183 10.20 21.62 -6.41
C THR A 183 11.71 21.61 -6.57
N SER A 184 12.42 22.66 -6.11
CA SER A 184 13.88 22.73 -6.15
C SER A 184 14.53 21.69 -5.23
N VAL A 185 14.00 21.49 -4.03
CA VAL A 185 14.47 20.47 -3.08
C VAL A 185 14.34 19.09 -3.68
N LEU A 186 13.17 18.79 -4.27
CA LEU A 186 12.89 17.50 -4.85
C LEU A 186 13.85 17.23 -6.02
N ALA A 187 14.08 18.24 -6.85
CA ALA A 187 14.94 18.16 -8.01
C ALA A 187 16.44 17.97 -7.71
N VAL A 188 16.96 18.56 -6.63
CA VAL A 188 18.36 18.36 -6.20
C VAL A 188 18.57 16.94 -5.64
N ASN A 189 17.60 16.43 -4.89
CA ASN A 189 17.78 15.19 -4.13
C ASN A 189 17.30 13.94 -4.86
N LEU A 190 16.38 14.04 -5.81
CA LEU A 190 15.90 12.89 -6.58
C LEU A 190 17.03 12.11 -7.25
N PRO A 191 17.93 12.75 -8.03
CA PRO A 191 18.99 12.04 -8.73
C PRO A 191 19.95 11.29 -7.78
N LYS A 192 20.19 11.84 -6.58
CA LYS A 192 21.08 11.23 -5.58
C LYS A 192 20.55 9.87 -5.08
N GLY A 193 19.23 9.72 -5.00
CA GLY A 193 18.56 8.48 -4.56
C GLY A 193 18.47 7.36 -5.61
N ALA A 194 18.85 7.60 -6.87
CA ALA A 194 18.61 6.65 -7.96
C ALA A 194 19.29 5.29 -7.73
N ALA A 195 20.54 5.29 -7.28
CA ALA A 195 21.29 4.05 -7.01
C ALA A 195 20.67 3.23 -5.87
N PHE A 196 20.12 3.89 -4.85
CA PHE A 196 19.40 3.21 -3.77
C PHE A 196 18.15 2.52 -4.32
N PHE A 197 17.31 3.23 -5.09
CA PHE A 197 16.05 2.67 -5.56
C PHE A 197 16.24 1.52 -6.55
N ILE A 198 17.31 1.52 -7.35
CA ILE A 198 17.67 0.37 -8.18
C ILE A 198 17.96 -0.85 -7.30
N ASN A 199 18.81 -0.71 -6.27
CA ASN A 199 19.11 -1.80 -5.35
C ASN A 199 17.86 -2.25 -4.57
N TYR A 200 16.99 -1.32 -4.20
CA TYR A 200 15.72 -1.61 -3.55
C TYR A 200 14.79 -2.46 -4.44
N VAL A 201 14.66 -2.11 -5.73
CA VAL A 201 13.86 -2.90 -6.69
C VAL A 201 14.46 -4.30 -6.90
N ILE A 202 15.79 -4.40 -7.02
CA ILE A 202 16.49 -5.69 -7.12
C ILE A 202 16.23 -6.54 -5.86
N LEU A 203 16.36 -5.96 -4.68
CA LEU A 203 16.11 -6.66 -3.41
C LEU A 203 14.66 -7.12 -3.29
N GLN A 204 13.69 -6.29 -3.69
CA GLN A 204 12.29 -6.71 -3.67
C GLN A 204 12.02 -7.82 -4.70
N THR A 205 12.71 -7.80 -5.84
CA THR A 205 12.65 -8.89 -6.83
C THR A 205 13.09 -10.20 -6.19
N SER A 206 14.23 -10.19 -5.47
CA SER A 206 14.72 -11.36 -4.72
C SER A 206 13.73 -11.82 -3.64
N SER A 207 12.97 -10.90 -3.05
CA SER A 207 11.95 -11.22 -2.05
C SER A 207 10.79 -12.05 -2.63
N HIS A 208 10.53 -12.00 -3.94
CA HIS A 208 9.57 -12.92 -4.58
C HIS A 208 10.04 -14.37 -4.56
N GLY A 209 11.36 -14.62 -4.54
CA GLY A 209 11.90 -15.97 -4.34
C GLY A 209 11.57 -16.52 -2.95
N LEU A 210 11.67 -15.68 -1.91
CA LEU A 210 11.27 -16.06 -0.54
C LEU A 210 9.77 -16.32 -0.43
N GLU A 211 8.99 -15.64 -1.26
CA GLU A 211 7.54 -15.79 -1.32
C GLU A 211 7.14 -17.13 -1.96
N ILE A 212 7.80 -17.58 -3.02
CA ILE A 212 7.60 -18.95 -3.56
C ILE A 212 7.84 -20.00 -2.47
N LEU A 213 8.91 -19.82 -1.69
CA LEU A 213 9.24 -20.70 -0.56
C LEU A 213 8.26 -20.55 0.61
N GLN A 214 7.40 -19.53 0.61
CA GLN A 214 6.44 -19.21 1.66
C GLN A 214 7.06 -19.02 3.05
N ILE A 215 8.31 -18.53 3.11
CA ILE A 215 9.11 -18.33 4.36
C ILE A 215 8.41 -17.39 5.36
N GLY A 216 7.43 -16.60 4.92
CA GLY A 216 6.64 -15.71 5.77
C GLY A 216 5.68 -16.43 6.73
N VAL A 217 4.48 -15.86 6.87
CA VAL A 217 3.47 -16.31 7.83
C VAL A 217 3.07 -17.80 7.65
N PRO A 218 2.91 -18.36 6.43
CA PRO A 218 2.45 -19.73 6.27
C PRO A 218 3.43 -20.77 6.83
N LEU A 219 4.72 -20.70 6.46
CA LEU A 219 5.72 -21.64 6.99
C LEU A 219 5.98 -21.41 8.47
N PHE A 220 6.09 -20.15 8.91
CA PHE A 220 6.37 -19.86 10.31
C PHE A 220 5.24 -20.35 11.22
N TYR A 221 3.98 -20.15 10.81
CA TYR A 221 2.82 -20.60 11.58
C TYR A 221 2.66 -22.11 11.57
N THR A 222 2.76 -22.75 10.41
CA THR A 222 2.67 -24.23 10.30
C THR A 222 3.81 -24.91 11.03
N TYR A 223 5.03 -24.37 11.00
CA TYR A 223 6.16 -24.92 11.73
C TYR A 223 6.02 -24.74 13.25
N LEU A 224 5.72 -23.53 13.73
CA LEU A 224 5.62 -23.28 15.18
C LEU A 224 4.38 -23.92 15.80
N PHE A 225 3.22 -23.75 15.18
CA PHE A 225 1.93 -24.20 15.72
C PHE A 225 1.52 -25.58 15.22
N GLY A 226 2.18 -26.13 14.20
CA GLY A 226 1.97 -27.51 13.72
C GLY A 226 2.89 -28.53 14.37
N ASN A 227 3.79 -28.08 15.26
CA ASN A 227 4.64 -28.97 16.04
C ASN A 227 3.81 -29.90 16.93
N ARG A 228 4.27 -31.15 17.07
CA ARG A 228 3.64 -32.19 17.91
C ARG A 228 3.45 -31.77 19.37
N PHE A 229 4.22 -30.80 19.85
CA PHE A 229 4.10 -30.25 21.19
C PHE A 229 2.89 -29.33 21.38
N VAL A 230 2.48 -28.62 20.33
CA VAL A 230 1.35 -27.67 20.35
C VAL A 230 0.06 -28.37 19.90
N VAL A 231 0.14 -29.18 18.84
CA VAL A 231 -0.99 -29.92 18.28
C VAL A 231 -1.23 -31.19 19.08
N LYS A 232 -2.29 -31.20 19.89
CA LYS A 232 -2.71 -32.40 20.65
C LYS A 232 -3.92 -33.11 20.06
N THR A 233 -4.77 -32.39 19.32
CA THR A 233 -5.97 -32.96 18.71
C THR A 233 -5.90 -32.95 17.17
N PRO A 234 -6.58 -33.88 16.47
CA PRO A 234 -6.68 -33.85 15.00
C PRO A 234 -7.28 -32.54 14.47
N ARG A 235 -8.15 -31.89 15.26
CA ARG A 235 -8.74 -30.59 14.92
C ARG A 235 -7.70 -29.48 14.97
N ASP A 236 -6.78 -29.51 15.93
CA ASP A 236 -5.67 -28.55 16.01
C ASP A 236 -4.71 -28.74 14.83
N LEU A 237 -4.47 -29.98 14.40
CA LEU A 237 -3.66 -30.28 13.21
C LEU A 237 -4.29 -29.67 11.97
N GLN A 238 -5.60 -29.90 11.78
CA GLN A 238 -6.35 -29.34 10.66
C GLN A 238 -6.33 -27.81 10.68
N ASN A 239 -6.47 -27.18 11.86
CA ASN A 239 -6.40 -25.73 11.99
C ASN A 239 -5.01 -25.17 11.67
N SER A 240 -3.94 -25.86 12.10
CA SER A 240 -2.57 -25.45 11.81
C SER A 240 -2.22 -25.58 10.32
N GLN A 241 -2.84 -26.52 9.62
CA GLN A 241 -2.62 -26.77 8.18
C GLN A 241 -3.56 -25.96 7.28
N LYS A 242 -4.38 -25.05 7.84
CA LYS A 242 -5.26 -24.22 7.02
C LYS A 242 -4.44 -23.34 6.09
N PRO A 243 -4.76 -23.30 4.79
CA PRO A 243 -4.10 -22.41 3.85
C PRO A 243 -4.42 -20.96 4.18
N TYR A 244 -3.44 -20.10 3.91
CA TYR A 244 -3.52 -18.69 4.23
C TYR A 244 -4.24 -17.88 3.14
N PRO A 245 -4.96 -16.81 3.51
CA PRO A 245 -5.45 -15.83 2.54
C PRO A 245 -4.31 -14.93 2.06
N PHE A 246 -4.44 -14.44 0.83
CA PHE A 246 -3.47 -13.49 0.28
C PHE A 246 -3.59 -12.13 1.00
N PRO A 247 -2.52 -11.63 1.66
CA PRO A 247 -2.56 -10.37 2.40
C PRO A 247 -2.47 -9.17 1.46
N TYR A 248 -3.62 -8.72 0.94
CA TYR A 248 -3.68 -7.57 0.02
C TYR A 248 -3.08 -6.29 0.62
N TYR A 249 -3.27 -6.08 1.92
CA TYR A 249 -2.74 -4.90 2.63
C TYR A 249 -1.21 -4.80 2.65
N TYR A 250 -0.50 -5.93 2.54
CA TYR A 250 0.96 -5.99 2.50
C TYR A 250 1.48 -5.83 1.07
N TYR A 251 0.98 -6.67 0.15
CA TYR A 251 1.53 -6.75 -1.20
C TYR A 251 1.09 -5.59 -2.09
N LEU A 252 -0.18 -5.18 -2.04
CA LEU A 252 -0.71 -4.19 -2.97
C LEU A 252 0.04 -2.85 -2.88
N PRO A 253 0.22 -2.22 -1.70
CA PRO A 253 0.93 -0.93 -1.62
C PRO A 253 2.41 -1.04 -1.97
N THR A 254 3.04 -2.19 -1.69
CA THR A 254 4.45 -2.44 -2.01
C THR A 254 4.67 -2.53 -3.53
N HIS A 255 3.81 -3.27 -4.23
CA HIS A 255 3.82 -3.35 -5.70
C HIS A 255 3.58 -1.99 -6.35
N ILE A 256 2.64 -1.20 -5.81
CA ILE A 256 2.37 0.13 -6.32
C ILE A 256 3.54 1.07 -6.05
N LEU A 257 4.18 1.00 -4.88
CA LEU A 257 5.36 1.82 -4.58
C LEU A 257 6.44 1.60 -5.64
N ILE A 258 6.72 0.35 -6.00
CA ILE A 258 7.72 0.02 -7.03
C ILE A 258 7.33 0.60 -8.38
N LEU A 259 6.05 0.53 -8.76
CA LEU A 259 5.57 1.18 -9.97
C LEU A 259 5.82 2.69 -9.94
N VAL A 260 5.49 3.35 -8.84
CA VAL A 260 5.70 4.80 -8.67
C VAL A 260 7.18 5.15 -8.73
N ILE A 261 8.06 4.36 -8.12
CA ILE A 261 9.51 4.54 -8.18
C ILE A 261 10.00 4.39 -9.63
N CYS A 262 9.60 3.32 -10.34
CA CYS A 262 9.99 3.10 -11.73
C CYS A 262 9.55 4.24 -12.65
N ILE A 263 8.32 4.73 -12.49
CA ILE A 263 7.80 5.87 -13.26
C ILE A 263 8.59 7.14 -12.91
N THR A 264 8.81 7.42 -11.63
CA THR A 264 9.49 8.64 -11.16
C THR A 264 10.93 8.72 -11.65
N TYR A 265 11.65 7.60 -11.65
CA TYR A 265 13.05 7.53 -12.04
C TYR A 265 13.28 7.21 -13.52
N SER A 266 12.24 6.90 -14.30
CA SER A 266 12.35 6.51 -15.71
C SER A 266 13.18 7.48 -16.57
N MET A 267 12.99 8.78 -16.40
CA MET A 267 13.73 9.83 -17.13
C MET A 267 15.06 10.20 -16.48
N ILE A 268 15.25 9.93 -15.19
CA ILE A 268 16.49 10.28 -14.47
C ILE A 268 17.54 9.20 -14.69
N ASN A 269 17.14 7.93 -14.53
CA ASN A 269 17.98 6.77 -14.77
C ASN A 269 17.14 5.67 -15.43
N PRO A 270 17.19 5.51 -16.77
CA PRO A 270 16.33 4.60 -17.51
C PRO A 270 16.60 3.12 -17.18
N LEU A 271 17.74 2.80 -16.58
CA LEU A 271 18.11 1.44 -16.18
C LEU A 271 17.11 0.87 -15.16
N ILE A 272 16.44 1.71 -14.37
CA ILE A 272 15.40 1.27 -13.43
C ILE A 272 14.22 0.59 -14.11
N LEU A 273 13.91 0.94 -15.36
CA LEU A 273 12.81 0.33 -16.12
C LEU A 273 13.12 -1.13 -16.46
N VAL A 274 14.37 -1.44 -16.79
CA VAL A 274 14.82 -2.82 -17.08
C VAL A 274 14.59 -3.70 -15.85
N PHE A 275 15.03 -3.24 -14.68
CA PHE A 275 14.78 -3.97 -13.43
C PHE A 275 13.32 -3.98 -13.02
N GLY A 276 12.54 -2.93 -13.32
CA GLY A 276 11.09 -2.91 -13.10
C GLY A 276 10.35 -3.95 -13.95
N VAL A 277 10.74 -4.16 -15.21
CA VAL A 277 10.16 -5.21 -16.06
C VAL A 277 10.52 -6.59 -15.52
N ILE A 278 11.77 -6.82 -15.10
CA ILE A 278 12.19 -8.07 -14.47
C ILE A 278 11.38 -8.34 -13.20
N TYR A 279 11.20 -7.32 -12.36
CA TYR A 279 10.40 -7.37 -11.14
C TYR A 279 8.98 -7.87 -11.40
N TYR A 280 8.24 -7.20 -12.29
CA TYR A 280 6.86 -7.61 -12.61
C TYR A 280 6.79 -8.92 -13.38
N GLY A 281 7.77 -9.21 -14.24
CA GLY A 281 7.85 -10.49 -14.95
C GLY A 281 7.95 -11.67 -14.01
N ILE A 282 8.84 -11.60 -13.01
CA ILE A 282 8.95 -12.62 -11.96
C ILE A 282 7.69 -12.65 -11.10
N ALA A 283 7.19 -11.48 -10.67
CA ALA A 283 5.98 -11.40 -9.84
C ALA A 283 4.77 -12.08 -10.49
N ILE A 284 4.57 -11.91 -11.81
CA ILE A 284 3.46 -12.56 -12.54
C ILE A 284 3.57 -14.08 -12.44
N VAL A 285 4.76 -14.65 -12.66
CA VAL A 285 4.97 -16.11 -12.60
C VAL A 285 4.74 -16.62 -11.17
N VAL A 286 5.31 -15.95 -10.18
CA VAL A 286 5.23 -16.34 -8.76
C VAL A 286 3.78 -16.28 -8.26
N TYR A 287 3.14 -15.11 -8.36
CA TYR A 287 1.80 -14.95 -7.81
C TYR A 287 0.78 -15.78 -8.59
N ARG A 288 0.93 -15.97 -9.91
CA ARG A 288 0.05 -16.88 -10.67
C ARG A 288 0.13 -18.32 -10.13
N TYR A 289 1.33 -18.80 -9.85
CA TYR A 289 1.52 -20.12 -9.24
C TYR A 289 0.89 -20.18 -7.84
N GLN A 290 1.16 -19.19 -6.99
CA GLN A 290 0.65 -19.20 -5.61
C GLN A 290 -0.87 -19.04 -5.53
N PHE A 291 -1.49 -18.23 -6.39
CA PHE A 291 -2.95 -18.13 -6.46
C PHE A 291 -3.61 -19.42 -6.95
N ALA A 292 -2.90 -20.22 -7.75
CA ALA A 292 -3.42 -21.51 -8.22
C ALA A 292 -3.31 -22.60 -7.14
N TYR A 293 -2.23 -22.63 -6.36
CA TYR A 293 -1.90 -23.79 -5.50
C TYR A 293 -1.92 -23.54 -4.00
N ALA A 294 -1.74 -22.30 -3.53
CA ALA A 294 -1.47 -22.06 -2.11
C ALA A 294 -2.43 -21.11 -1.41
N TYR A 295 -2.88 -20.05 -2.11
CA TYR A 295 -3.76 -19.05 -1.51
C TYR A 295 -5.23 -19.44 -1.58
N ILE A 296 -5.93 -19.30 -0.46
CA ILE A 296 -7.40 -19.38 -0.42
C ILE A 296 -8.02 -18.00 -0.36
N LYS A 297 -9.15 -17.85 -1.04
CA LYS A 297 -9.96 -16.65 -0.97
C LYS A 297 -10.86 -16.69 0.27
N GLN A 298 -10.62 -15.77 1.21
CA GLN A 298 -11.42 -15.67 2.44
C GLN A 298 -12.78 -15.00 2.21
N TYR A 299 -12.81 -13.97 1.35
CA TYR A 299 -14.01 -13.21 1.02
C TYR A 299 -13.91 -12.58 -0.38
N GLU A 300 -15.06 -12.21 -0.94
CA GLU A 300 -15.19 -11.57 -2.25
C GLU A 300 -15.31 -10.04 -2.14
N THR A 301 -14.38 -9.29 -2.75
CA THR A 301 -14.42 -7.81 -2.79
C THR A 301 -14.96 -7.23 -4.09
N ASN A 302 -15.40 -8.06 -5.05
CA ASN A 302 -15.96 -7.62 -6.34
C ASN A 302 -15.08 -6.59 -7.08
N GLY A 303 -13.76 -6.67 -6.96
CA GLY A 303 -12.82 -5.78 -7.64
C GLY A 303 -12.69 -4.37 -7.05
N GLN A 304 -13.21 -4.10 -5.85
CA GLN A 304 -13.15 -2.78 -5.22
C GLN A 304 -11.71 -2.22 -5.08
N TYR A 305 -10.69 -3.09 -4.99
CA TYR A 305 -9.28 -2.70 -4.96
C TYR A 305 -8.82 -1.93 -6.21
N TRP A 306 -9.42 -2.20 -7.38
CA TRP A 306 -9.07 -1.55 -8.65
C TRP A 306 -9.17 -0.03 -8.58
N ARG A 307 -10.25 0.47 -7.96
CA ARG A 307 -10.47 1.90 -7.76
C ARG A 307 -9.33 2.58 -7.00
N TYR A 308 -8.77 1.88 -6.02
CA TYR A 308 -7.67 2.40 -5.21
C TYR A 308 -6.36 2.33 -5.99
N MET A 309 -6.09 1.22 -6.69
CA MET A 309 -4.90 1.09 -7.55
C MET A 309 -4.83 2.24 -8.57
N PHE A 310 -5.90 2.50 -9.32
CA PHE A 310 -5.93 3.59 -10.29
C PHE A 310 -5.62 4.96 -9.65
N ARG A 311 -6.20 5.22 -8.47
CA ARG A 311 -5.93 6.46 -7.72
C ARG A 311 -4.46 6.58 -7.37
N TYR A 312 -3.84 5.51 -6.87
CA TYR A 312 -2.46 5.51 -6.42
C TYR A 312 -1.45 5.62 -7.57
N VAL A 313 -1.72 4.99 -8.72
CA VAL A 313 -0.91 5.17 -9.93
C VAL A 313 -1.02 6.60 -10.43
N SER A 314 -2.22 7.18 -10.40
CA SER A 314 -2.42 8.59 -10.75
C SER A 314 -1.72 9.54 -9.77
N ASP A 315 -1.71 9.22 -8.47
CA ASP A 315 -0.92 9.95 -7.46
C ASP A 315 0.59 9.90 -7.81
N GLY A 316 1.11 8.73 -8.19
CA GLY A 316 2.49 8.56 -8.64
C GLY A 316 2.86 9.34 -9.91
N LEU A 317 1.96 9.39 -10.90
CA LEU A 317 2.16 10.18 -12.11
C LEU A 317 2.27 11.69 -11.81
N ILE A 318 1.47 12.19 -10.86
CA ILE A 318 1.55 13.58 -10.41
C ILE A 318 2.90 13.84 -9.73
N ILE A 319 3.37 12.91 -8.88
CA ILE A 319 4.70 13.02 -8.22
C ILE A 319 5.80 13.08 -9.28
N PHE A 320 5.77 12.21 -10.29
CA PHE A 320 6.72 12.22 -11.41
C PHE A 320 6.73 13.55 -12.16
N GLN A 321 5.55 14.08 -12.53
CA GLN A 321 5.44 15.34 -13.25
C GLN A 321 5.97 16.53 -12.44
N LEU A 322 5.64 16.60 -11.15
CA LEU A 322 6.16 17.63 -10.24
C LEU A 322 7.69 17.55 -10.11
N ALA A 323 8.22 16.33 -9.98
CA ALA A 323 9.67 16.11 -9.91
C ALA A 323 10.38 16.53 -11.20
N MET A 324 9.80 16.22 -12.37
CA MET A 324 10.37 16.60 -13.67
C MET A 324 10.33 18.11 -13.92
N ILE A 325 9.23 18.78 -13.56
CA ILE A 325 9.13 20.25 -13.62
C ILE A 325 10.25 20.88 -12.80
N GLY A 326 10.45 20.41 -11.56
CA GLY A 326 11.54 20.88 -10.70
C GLY A 326 12.92 20.61 -11.29
N LEU A 327 13.16 19.41 -11.83
CA LEU A 327 14.46 19.02 -12.36
C LEU A 327 14.84 19.80 -13.61
N LEU A 328 13.89 20.06 -14.51
CA LEU A 328 14.14 20.90 -15.70
C LEU A 328 14.35 22.37 -15.33
N ALA A 329 13.61 22.88 -14.34
CA ALA A 329 13.79 24.23 -13.85
C ALA A 329 15.19 24.45 -13.25
N LEU A 330 15.75 23.45 -12.54
CA LEU A 330 17.13 23.52 -12.05
C LEU A 330 18.20 23.47 -13.13
N LYS A 331 17.88 22.95 -14.33
CA LYS A 331 18.81 22.86 -15.47
C LYS A 331 18.68 24.05 -16.43
N ASP A 332 18.11 25.16 -15.96
CA ASP A 332 17.82 26.38 -16.73
C ASP A 332 16.91 26.16 -17.97
N ALA A 333 16.26 25.00 -18.08
CA ALA A 333 15.35 24.66 -19.17
C ALA A 333 13.90 25.11 -18.86
N VAL A 334 13.72 26.40 -18.64
CA VAL A 334 12.45 26.99 -18.16
C VAL A 334 11.30 26.77 -19.15
N THR A 335 11.56 26.89 -20.46
CA THR A 335 10.56 26.65 -21.51
C THR A 335 10.02 25.23 -21.50
N ALA A 336 10.90 24.24 -21.34
CA ALA A 336 10.53 22.83 -21.24
C ALA A 336 9.78 22.53 -19.93
N SER A 337 10.18 23.15 -18.82
CA SER A 337 9.48 23.03 -17.53
C SER A 337 8.05 23.59 -17.60
N LEU A 338 7.87 24.76 -18.21
CA LEU A 338 6.55 25.38 -18.41
C LEU A 338 5.65 24.54 -19.34
N ALA A 339 6.23 23.89 -20.36
CA ALA A 339 5.49 23.02 -21.27
C ALA A 339 4.89 21.76 -20.57
N LEU A 340 5.41 21.37 -19.40
CA LEU A 340 4.87 20.26 -18.61
C LEU A 340 3.71 20.65 -17.69
N LEU A 341 3.47 21.94 -17.45
CA LEU A 341 2.36 22.40 -16.59
C LEU A 341 0.98 22.02 -17.16
N PRO A 342 0.68 22.19 -18.47
CA PRO A 342 -0.58 21.72 -19.05
C PRO A 342 -0.78 20.21 -18.86
N LEU A 343 0.29 19.42 -18.95
CA LEU A 343 0.23 17.97 -18.75
C LEU A 343 -0.15 17.62 -17.30
N LEU A 344 0.41 18.33 -16.32
CA LEU A 344 0.05 18.18 -14.90
C LEU A 344 -1.42 18.53 -14.64
N VAL A 345 -1.91 19.63 -15.21
CA VAL A 345 -3.33 20.01 -15.10
C VAL A 345 -4.21 18.94 -15.75
N GLY A 346 -3.82 18.44 -16.92
CA GLY A 346 -4.51 17.36 -17.63
C GLY A 346 -4.62 16.06 -16.83
N THR A 347 -3.54 15.63 -16.16
CA THR A 347 -3.58 14.40 -15.33
C THR A 347 -4.43 14.58 -14.07
N VAL A 348 -4.36 15.73 -13.42
CA VAL A 348 -5.23 16.05 -12.28
C VAL A 348 -6.70 16.07 -12.70
N TYR A 349 -7.01 16.71 -13.83
CA TYR A 349 -8.36 16.72 -14.39
C TYR A 349 -8.83 15.30 -14.71
N PHE A 350 -8.03 14.51 -15.42
CA PHE A 350 -8.36 13.13 -15.78
C PHE A 350 -8.62 12.26 -14.54
N LYS A 351 -7.81 12.39 -13.49
CA LYS A 351 -8.00 11.70 -12.22
C LYS A 351 -9.31 12.08 -11.53
N ILE A 352 -9.68 13.37 -11.54
CA ILE A 352 -10.95 13.85 -10.97
C ILE A 352 -12.12 13.33 -11.80
N TYR A 353 -12.05 13.45 -13.12
CA TYR A 353 -13.06 12.98 -14.06
C TYR A 353 -13.33 11.47 -13.90
N HIS A 354 -12.28 10.65 -13.88
CA HIS A 354 -12.40 9.21 -13.68
C HIS A 354 -13.00 8.88 -12.30
N ARG A 355 -12.58 9.61 -11.25
CA ARG A 355 -13.14 9.42 -9.90
C ARG A 355 -14.63 9.79 -9.86
N GLN A 356 -15.09 10.81 -10.57
CA GLN A 356 -16.49 11.20 -10.58
C GLN A 356 -17.33 10.19 -11.38
N THR A 357 -16.85 9.79 -12.56
CA THR A 357 -17.55 8.91 -13.49
C THR A 357 -17.68 7.48 -12.97
N PHE A 358 -16.57 6.84 -12.57
CA PHE A 358 -16.55 5.40 -12.28
C PHE A 358 -16.77 5.04 -10.81
N ARG A 359 -16.77 6.01 -9.89
CA ARG A 359 -16.89 5.72 -8.44
C ARG A 359 -18.23 5.08 -8.07
N ALA A 360 -19.32 5.54 -8.67
CA ALA A 360 -20.65 4.99 -8.40
C ALA A 360 -20.78 3.58 -8.99
N LEU A 361 -20.35 3.41 -10.25
CA LEU A 361 -20.38 2.14 -10.99
C LEU A 361 -19.54 1.03 -10.34
N MET A 362 -18.42 1.38 -9.70
CA MET A 362 -17.59 0.40 -8.99
C MET A 362 -18.10 0.05 -7.60
N LYS A 363 -19.03 0.83 -7.02
CA LYS A 363 -19.57 0.60 -5.68
C LYS A 363 -20.90 -0.13 -5.72
N TYR A 364 -21.72 0.14 -6.73
CA TYR A 364 -23.07 -0.39 -6.86
C TYR A 364 -23.27 -1.06 -8.21
N VAL A 365 -24.08 -2.13 -8.22
CA VAL A 365 -24.42 -2.83 -9.45
C VAL A 365 -25.52 -2.06 -10.18
N PRO A 366 -25.38 -1.77 -11.50
CA PRO A 366 -26.40 -1.05 -12.24
C PRO A 366 -27.67 -1.89 -12.39
N LEU A 367 -28.84 -1.26 -12.22
CA LEU A 367 -30.15 -1.94 -12.19
C LEU A 367 -30.46 -2.66 -13.50
N GLU A 368 -30.02 -2.11 -14.64
CA GLU A 368 -30.20 -2.72 -15.96
C GLU A 368 -29.48 -4.07 -16.09
N SER A 369 -28.31 -4.21 -15.46
CA SER A 369 -27.56 -5.48 -15.48
C SER A 369 -28.22 -6.59 -14.66
N LEU A 370 -29.07 -6.21 -13.71
CA LEU A 370 -29.85 -7.14 -12.91
C LEU A 370 -31.03 -7.61 -13.76
N LYS A 371 -30.87 -8.68 -14.52
CA LYS A 371 -32.01 -9.37 -15.13
C LYS A 371 -32.77 -10.08 -14.01
N ASP A 372 -34.07 -9.80 -13.90
CA ASP A 372 -34.93 -10.57 -13.02
C ASP A 372 -35.04 -11.99 -13.62
N HIS A 373 -34.43 -12.98 -12.96
CA HIS A 373 -34.60 -14.39 -13.32
C HIS A 373 -36.03 -14.91 -13.11
N THR A 374 -36.99 -14.05 -12.78
CA THR A 374 -38.40 -14.39 -12.52
C THR A 374 -39.27 -14.37 -13.79
N SER A 375 -38.69 -14.29 -14.99
CA SER A 375 -39.43 -14.34 -16.25
C SER A 375 -38.96 -15.45 -17.21
N SER A 376 -38.60 -16.62 -16.70
CA SER A 376 -38.85 -17.86 -17.43
C SER A 376 -40.18 -18.41 -16.90
N PRO A 377 -41.31 -18.25 -17.61
CA PRO A 377 -42.46 -19.08 -17.30
C PRO A 377 -41.99 -20.53 -17.51
N ASP A 378 -42.14 -21.35 -16.48
CA ASP A 378 -42.07 -22.79 -16.61
C ASP A 378 -43.01 -23.16 -17.77
N VAL A 379 -42.42 -23.55 -18.90
CA VAL A 379 -43.15 -24.18 -20.00
C VAL A 379 -43.48 -25.58 -19.49
N ILE A 380 -44.58 -25.65 -18.74
CA ILE A 380 -45.36 -26.86 -18.58
C ILE A 380 -46.14 -27.00 -19.90
N SER A 381 -45.65 -27.88 -20.76
CA SER A 381 -46.44 -28.54 -21.79
C SER A 381 -45.94 -29.96 -21.95
#